data_AF-A0A0J1FEP7-F1
#
_entry.id   AF-A0A0J1FEP7-F1
#
_cell.length_a   1.000
_cell.length_b   1.000
_cell.length_c   1.000
_cell.angle_alpha   90.00
_cell.angle_beta   90.00
_cell.angle_gamma   90.00
#
_symmetry.space_group_name_H-M   'P 1'
#
loop_
_entity.id
_entity.type
_entity.pdbx_description
1 polymer ?
#
loop_
_entity_poly.entity_id
_entity_poly.type
_entity_poly.pdbx_seq_one_letter_code
_entity_poly.pdbx_strand_id
1 'polypeptide(L)'
;MAGELSSDKIEYYYKKNRFINLLLITHKWRDLLIRKEAAFSIVLAVLSTWLVFVIYMTTATKDFSTFVSNLTLTLGVGLISILGFLVGGLAIIAGTVGSKVLYNINSEKKFDHLMSIIFSFYFGGAVTGVTLVIFIGTYLLVHTPWDISLPGVIVISIIASYFFWFVVVYSIMLLGTLLRLVIMTYRYGYDNTFPDMNEIAKQK
;
A
#
# COMPACT_ATOMS: atom_id res chain seq x y z
N MET A 1 4.71 -38.12 6.33
CA MET A 1 3.72 -37.24 6.97
C MET A 1 4.12 -35.78 6.75
N ALA A 2 3.86 -35.22 5.56
CA ALA A 2 4.31 -33.87 5.20
C ALA A 2 3.27 -33.03 4.42
N GLY A 3 2.13 -33.61 4.02
CA GLY A 3 1.11 -32.89 3.23
C GLY A 3 0.14 -32.06 4.09
N GLU A 4 -0.34 -32.64 5.19
CA GLU A 4 -1.47 -32.11 5.99
C GLU A 4 -1.21 -30.69 6.52
N LEU A 5 -0.05 -30.48 7.17
CA LEU A 5 0.34 -29.18 7.76
C LEU A 5 0.45 -28.03 6.73
N SER A 6 0.47 -28.34 5.43
CA SER A 6 0.47 -27.32 4.37
C SER A 6 -0.93 -26.99 3.85
N SER A 7 -1.87 -27.94 3.90
CA SER A 7 -3.28 -27.74 3.53
C SER A 7 -3.97 -26.82 4.54
N ASP A 8 -3.76 -27.07 5.84
CA ASP A 8 -4.35 -26.27 6.93
C ASP A 8 -4.05 -24.77 6.81
N LYS A 9 -2.84 -24.38 6.39
CA LYS A 9 -2.50 -22.97 6.21
C LYS A 9 -3.26 -22.32 5.06
N ILE A 10 -3.37 -23.01 3.92
CA ILE A 10 -4.08 -22.51 2.74
C ILE A 10 -5.58 -22.38 3.07
N GLU A 11 -6.17 -23.39 3.72
CA GLU A 11 -7.57 -23.36 4.12
C GLU A 11 -7.86 -22.36 5.25
N TYR A 12 -6.92 -22.15 6.18
CA TYR A 12 -7.01 -21.10 7.20
C TYR A 12 -7.07 -19.70 6.58
N TYR A 13 -6.20 -19.40 5.62
CA TYR A 13 -6.28 -18.12 4.88
C TYR A 13 -7.61 -18.01 4.13
N TYR A 14 -8.03 -19.06 3.43
CA TYR A 14 -9.30 -19.10 2.68
C TYR A 14 -10.55 -18.91 3.58
N LYS A 15 -10.55 -19.45 4.81
CA LYS A 15 -11.61 -19.25 5.81
C LYS A 15 -11.54 -17.87 6.51
N LYS A 16 -10.39 -17.18 6.52
CA LYS A 16 -10.18 -15.88 7.18
C LYS A 16 -10.00 -14.68 6.23
N ASN A 17 -10.57 -14.73 5.03
CA ASN A 17 -10.56 -13.67 4.01
C ASN A 17 -11.01 -12.24 4.42
N ARG A 18 -11.43 -11.98 5.67
CA ARG A 18 -11.80 -10.64 6.15
C ARG A 18 -10.55 -9.76 6.38
N PHE A 19 -10.50 -8.60 5.72
CA PHE A 19 -9.45 -7.57 5.81
C PHE A 19 -8.88 -7.38 7.23
N ILE A 20 -9.76 -7.24 8.23
CA ILE A 20 -9.40 -6.98 9.62
C ILE A 20 -8.62 -8.15 10.25
N ASN A 21 -8.95 -9.41 9.92
CA ASN A 21 -8.19 -10.58 10.39
C ASN A 21 -6.77 -10.55 9.81
N LEU A 22 -6.63 -10.26 8.51
CA LEU A 22 -5.34 -10.20 7.83
C LEU A 22 -4.46 -9.03 8.34
N LEU A 23 -5.04 -7.87 8.63
CA LEU A 23 -4.33 -6.74 9.26
C LEU A 23 -3.83 -7.09 10.67
N LEU A 24 -4.67 -7.73 11.49
CA LEU A 24 -4.29 -8.21 12.83
C LEU A 24 -3.15 -9.24 12.75
N ILE A 25 -3.28 -10.26 11.91
CA ILE A 25 -2.32 -11.36 11.78
C ILE A 25 -0.98 -10.89 11.19
N THR A 26 -0.98 -9.95 10.24
CA THR A 26 0.26 -9.40 9.65
C THR A 26 0.87 -8.26 10.45
N HIS A 27 0.23 -7.80 11.52
CA HIS A 27 0.65 -6.67 12.37
C HIS A 27 0.88 -5.34 11.62
N LYS A 28 0.40 -5.19 10.37
CA LYS A 28 0.65 -4.00 9.53
C LYS A 28 0.14 -2.68 10.11
N TRP A 29 -0.72 -2.68 11.13
CA TRP A 29 -1.06 -1.48 11.91
C TRP A 29 0.20 -0.75 12.44
N ARG A 30 1.27 -1.47 12.76
CA ARG A 30 2.55 -0.88 13.21
C ARG A 30 3.28 -0.13 12.10
N ASP A 31 3.05 -0.47 10.84
CA ASP A 31 3.63 0.22 9.68
C ASP A 31 2.99 1.61 9.53
N LEU A 32 1.72 1.77 9.94
CA LEU A 32 0.98 3.04 9.88
C LEU A 32 1.25 3.99 11.06
N LEU A 33 1.91 3.55 12.14
CA LEU A 33 2.11 4.37 13.35
C LEU A 33 3.52 4.35 13.96
N ILE A 34 4.34 3.31 13.71
CA ILE A 34 5.57 3.03 14.50
C ILE A 34 6.83 2.92 13.62
N ARG A 35 6.73 2.85 12.28
CA ARG A 35 7.89 2.85 11.39
C ARG A 35 8.38 4.24 11.04
N LYS A 36 9.64 4.31 10.58
CA LYS A 36 10.31 5.53 10.10
C LYS A 36 9.54 6.24 8.97
N GLU A 37 8.76 5.48 8.20
CA GLU A 37 7.98 5.99 7.08
C GLU A 37 6.81 6.88 7.54
N ALA A 38 6.10 6.48 8.60
CA ALA A 38 5.07 7.29 9.23
C ALA A 38 5.63 8.60 9.82
N ALA A 39 6.83 8.56 10.42
CA ALA A 39 7.52 9.76 10.89
C ALA A 39 7.84 10.73 9.74
N PHE A 40 8.27 10.22 8.57
CA PHE A 40 8.54 11.05 7.40
C PHE A 40 7.26 11.66 6.80
N SER A 41 6.16 10.90 6.71
CA SER A 41 4.87 11.44 6.26
C SER A 41 4.28 12.46 7.25
N ILE A 42 4.52 12.34 8.56
CA ILE A 42 4.13 13.36 9.55
C ILE A 42 4.89 14.67 9.31
N VAL A 43 6.21 14.64 9.10
CA VAL A 43 7.01 15.85 8.82
C VAL A 43 6.51 16.57 7.56
N LEU A 44 6.26 15.81 6.48
CA LEU A 44 5.71 16.39 5.25
C LEU A 44 4.28 16.91 5.42
N ALA A 45 3.45 16.24 6.23
CA ALA A 45 2.08 16.66 6.48
C ALA A 45 1.99 17.93 7.34
N VAL A 46 2.87 18.10 8.32
CA VAL A 46 3.00 19.36 9.10
C VAL A 46 3.42 20.49 8.17
N LEU A 47 4.37 20.25 7.26
CA LEU A 47 4.83 21.25 6.29
C LEU A 47 3.71 21.66 5.30
N SER A 48 2.97 20.70 4.73
CA SER A 48 1.86 21.03 3.82
C SER A 48 0.67 21.69 4.55
N THR A 49 0.37 21.28 5.79
CA THR A 49 -0.61 21.96 6.66
C THR A 49 -0.22 23.41 6.91
N TRP A 50 1.05 23.68 7.22
CA TRP A 50 1.56 25.03 7.44
C TRP A 50 1.40 25.92 6.20
N LEU A 51 1.70 25.39 5.01
CA LEU A 51 1.46 26.11 3.75
C LEU A 51 -0.02 26.42 3.53
N VAL A 52 -0.93 25.45 3.77
CA VAL A 52 -2.39 25.68 3.66
C VAL A 52 -2.88 26.73 4.67
N PHE A 53 -2.34 26.73 5.89
CA PHE A 53 -2.66 27.74 6.90
C PHE A 53 -2.20 29.15 6.49
N VAL A 54 -0.97 29.29 5.96
CA VAL A 54 -0.49 30.58 5.44
C VAL A 54 -1.38 31.08 4.31
N ILE A 55 -1.73 30.21 3.35
CA ILE A 55 -2.62 30.57 2.22
C ILE A 55 -4.01 30.99 2.71
N TYR A 56 -4.57 30.33 3.72
CA TYR A 56 -5.85 30.73 4.34
C TYR A 56 -5.78 32.13 4.96
N MET A 57 -4.67 32.46 5.63
CA MET A 57 -4.50 33.76 6.30
C MET A 57 -4.22 34.92 5.33
N THR A 58 -3.72 34.66 4.12
CA THR A 58 -3.38 35.70 3.13
C THR A 58 -4.43 35.94 2.04
N THR A 59 -5.45 35.10 1.94
CA THR A 59 -6.28 34.97 0.73
C THR A 59 -7.78 35.12 1.05
N ALA A 60 -8.55 35.74 0.15
CA ALA A 60 -9.99 35.85 0.32
C ALA A 60 -10.69 34.47 0.26
N THR A 61 -11.76 34.29 1.04
CA THR A 61 -12.41 32.98 1.25
C THR A 61 -12.84 32.27 -0.04
N LYS A 62 -13.29 33.01 -1.06
CA LYS A 62 -13.69 32.45 -2.37
C LYS A 62 -12.51 31.88 -3.16
N ASP A 63 -11.39 32.59 -3.13
CA ASP A 63 -10.17 32.19 -3.84
C ASP A 63 -9.50 31.02 -3.11
N PHE A 64 -9.56 31.01 -1.76
CA PHE A 64 -9.18 29.87 -0.94
C PHE A 64 -10.02 28.62 -1.26
N SER A 65 -11.36 28.72 -1.32
CA SER A 65 -12.23 27.62 -1.74
C SER A 65 -11.86 27.09 -3.12
N THR A 66 -11.59 27.99 -4.07
CA THR A 66 -11.19 27.62 -5.44
C THR A 66 -9.84 26.90 -5.46
N PHE A 67 -8.87 27.39 -4.69
CA PHE A 67 -7.56 26.77 -4.52
C PHE A 67 -7.66 25.36 -3.92
N VAL A 68 -8.38 25.18 -2.81
CA VAL A 68 -8.56 23.86 -2.17
C VAL A 68 -9.30 22.91 -3.09
N SER A 69 -10.39 23.36 -3.72
CA SER A 69 -11.16 22.58 -4.71
C SER A 69 -10.26 22.00 -5.82
N ASN A 70 -9.47 22.87 -6.47
CA ASN A 70 -8.55 22.47 -7.54
C ASN A 70 -7.45 21.52 -7.03
N LEU A 71 -6.81 21.86 -5.90
CA LEU A 71 -5.75 21.03 -5.31
C LEU A 71 -6.26 19.63 -4.95
N THR A 72 -7.44 19.54 -4.33
CA THR A 72 -8.07 18.27 -3.96
C THR A 72 -8.45 17.43 -5.19
N LEU A 73 -8.93 18.04 -6.28
CA LEU A 73 -9.19 17.31 -7.54
C LEU A 73 -7.88 16.81 -8.18
N THR A 74 -6.87 17.67 -8.35
CA THR A 74 -5.60 17.29 -8.98
C THR A 74 -4.89 16.17 -8.22
N LEU A 75 -4.83 16.27 -6.89
CA LEU A 75 -4.26 15.21 -6.05
C LEU A 75 -5.16 13.96 -6.01
N GLY A 76 -6.48 14.10 -6.09
CA GLY A 76 -7.43 13.00 -6.22
C GLY A 76 -7.21 12.16 -7.48
N VAL A 77 -6.94 12.81 -8.63
CA VAL A 77 -6.52 12.11 -9.87
C VAL A 77 -5.19 11.38 -9.66
N GLY A 78 -4.23 11.98 -8.97
CA GLY A 78 -2.97 11.32 -8.59
C GLY A 78 -3.17 10.08 -7.71
N LEU A 79 -4.11 10.12 -6.75
CA LEU A 79 -4.50 8.98 -5.92
C LEU A 79 -5.15 7.85 -6.73
N ILE A 80 -5.94 8.18 -7.77
CA ILE A 80 -6.48 7.19 -8.72
C ILE A 80 -5.34 6.54 -9.52
N SER A 81 -4.35 7.31 -10.00
CA SER A 81 -3.16 6.75 -10.68
C SER A 81 -2.35 5.83 -9.76
N ILE A 82 -2.19 6.19 -8.48
CA ILE A 82 -1.57 5.32 -7.47
C ILE A 82 -2.39 4.04 -7.29
N LEU A 83 -3.72 4.13 -7.17
CA LEU A 83 -4.58 2.94 -7.05
C LEU A 83 -4.45 2.01 -8.26
N GLY A 84 -4.36 2.57 -9.48
CA GLY A 84 -4.07 1.82 -10.70
C GLY A 84 -2.71 1.11 -10.67
N PHE A 85 -1.65 1.81 -10.22
CA PHE A 85 -0.33 1.20 -10.00
C PHE A 85 -0.38 0.06 -8.96
N LEU A 86 -1.15 0.21 -7.88
CA LEU A 86 -1.27 -0.81 -6.84
C LEU A 86 -1.98 -2.07 -7.35
N VAL A 87 -3.06 -1.91 -8.13
CA VAL A 87 -3.75 -3.04 -8.79
C VAL A 87 -2.85 -3.70 -9.84
N GLY A 88 -2.14 -2.91 -10.66
CA GLY A 88 -1.18 -3.43 -11.65
C GLY A 88 -0.02 -4.19 -11.02
N GLY A 89 0.57 -3.67 -9.93
CA GLY A 89 1.61 -4.36 -9.17
C GLY A 89 1.13 -5.68 -8.58
N LEU A 90 -0.09 -5.72 -8.04
CA LEU A 90 -0.71 -6.96 -7.54
C LEU A 90 -0.99 -7.96 -8.67
N ALA A 91 -1.42 -7.50 -9.85
CA ALA A 91 -1.62 -8.36 -11.02
C ALA A 91 -0.29 -8.94 -11.54
N ILE A 92 0.80 -8.16 -11.54
CA ILE A 92 2.15 -8.65 -11.87
C ILE A 92 2.59 -9.73 -10.86
N ILE A 93 2.32 -9.55 -9.56
CA ILE A 93 2.59 -10.60 -8.56
C ILE A 93 1.79 -11.87 -8.88
N ALA A 94 0.49 -11.76 -9.14
CA ALA A 94 -0.36 -12.90 -9.46
C ALA A 94 0.07 -13.64 -10.75
N GLY A 95 0.55 -12.91 -11.77
CA GLY A 95 1.03 -13.49 -13.02
C GLY A 95 2.45 -14.07 -12.97
N THR A 96 3.32 -13.58 -12.07
CA THR A 96 4.71 -14.05 -11.95
C THR A 96 4.89 -15.19 -10.93
N VAL A 97 3.97 -15.34 -9.97
CA VAL A 97 4.01 -16.40 -8.95
C VAL A 97 3.32 -17.67 -9.49
N GLY A 98 4.03 -18.41 -10.34
CA GLY A 98 3.57 -19.69 -10.87
C GLY A 98 3.46 -20.79 -9.81
N SER A 99 2.69 -21.85 -10.12
CA SER A 99 2.44 -22.99 -9.21
C SER A 99 3.71 -23.67 -8.69
N LYS A 100 4.76 -23.79 -9.52
CA LYS A 100 6.10 -24.31 -9.12
C LYS A 100 6.73 -23.46 -8.00
N VAL A 101 6.62 -22.12 -8.09
CA VAL A 101 7.15 -21.18 -7.08
C VAL A 101 6.32 -21.27 -5.80
N LEU A 102 4.98 -21.34 -5.90
CA LEU A 102 4.08 -21.56 -4.76
C LEU A 102 4.43 -22.86 -4.00
N TYR A 103 4.68 -23.95 -4.72
CA TYR A 103 5.07 -25.23 -4.14
C TYR A 103 6.41 -25.13 -3.40
N ASN A 104 7.44 -24.56 -4.03
CA ASN A 104 8.78 -24.42 -3.43
C ASN A 104 8.81 -23.46 -2.22
N ILE A 105 8.01 -22.39 -2.24
CA ILE A 105 7.88 -21.48 -1.09
C ILE A 105 7.10 -22.14 0.07
N ASN A 106 6.14 -23.02 -0.24
CA ASN A 106 5.36 -23.75 0.76
C ASN A 106 6.18 -24.88 1.41
N SER A 107 7.00 -25.62 0.64
CA SER A 107 7.87 -26.67 1.18
C SER A 107 8.95 -26.11 2.13
N GLU A 108 9.50 -24.92 1.85
CA GLU A 108 10.36 -24.19 2.80
C GLU A 108 9.59 -23.50 3.94
N LYS A 109 8.27 -23.66 4.04
CA LYS A 109 7.37 -23.00 5.02
C LYS A 109 7.36 -21.46 4.96
N LYS A 110 7.91 -20.85 3.90
CA LYS A 110 8.04 -19.39 3.72
C LYS A 110 6.81 -18.72 3.10
N PHE A 111 5.70 -19.45 2.94
CA PHE A 111 4.43 -18.95 2.40
C PHE A 111 3.94 -17.66 3.09
N ASP A 112 4.20 -17.51 4.39
CA ASP A 112 3.84 -16.33 5.18
C ASP A 112 4.54 -15.04 4.67
N HIS A 113 5.76 -15.13 4.11
CA HIS A 113 6.44 -13.99 3.49
C HIS A 113 5.78 -13.57 2.17
N LEU A 114 5.41 -14.52 1.32
CA LEU A 114 4.69 -14.27 0.07
C LEU A 114 3.33 -13.62 0.36
N MET A 115 2.57 -14.17 1.31
CA MET A 115 1.29 -13.59 1.74
C MET A 115 1.45 -12.21 2.37
N SER A 116 2.53 -11.96 3.11
CA SER A 116 2.83 -10.62 3.65
C SER A 116 3.09 -9.60 2.54
N ILE A 117 3.80 -9.97 1.46
CA ILE A 117 4.01 -9.10 0.29
C ILE A 117 2.69 -8.79 -0.42
N ILE A 118 1.89 -9.83 -0.73
CA ILE A 118 0.57 -9.68 -1.37
C ILE A 118 -0.34 -8.77 -0.52
N PHE A 119 -0.38 -8.98 0.79
CA PHE A 119 -1.17 -8.15 1.70
C PHE A 119 -0.65 -6.70 1.80
N SER A 120 0.63 -6.43 1.48
CA SER A 120 1.14 -5.04 1.42
C SER A 120 0.44 -4.23 0.33
N PHE A 121 0.24 -4.82 -0.85
CA PHE A 121 -0.48 -4.17 -1.97
C PHE A 121 -1.94 -3.92 -1.63
N TYR A 122 -2.61 -4.93 -1.07
CA TYR A 122 -4.02 -4.82 -0.67
C TYR A 122 -4.25 -3.78 0.44
N PHE A 123 -3.35 -3.71 1.43
CA PHE A 123 -3.38 -2.66 2.46
C PHE A 123 -3.17 -1.25 1.88
N GLY A 124 -2.19 -1.09 0.97
CA GLY A 124 -1.95 0.18 0.29
C GLY A 124 -3.15 0.65 -0.54
N GLY A 125 -3.80 -0.28 -1.26
CA GLY A 125 -5.02 0.02 -2.04
C GLY A 125 -6.17 0.49 -1.15
N ALA A 126 -6.38 -0.16 0.00
CA ALA A 126 -7.41 0.25 0.95
C ALA A 126 -7.15 1.63 1.57
N VAL A 127 -5.92 1.93 1.99
CA VAL A 127 -5.58 3.27 2.54
C VAL A 127 -5.67 4.35 1.45
N THR A 128 -5.29 4.03 0.21
CA THR A 128 -5.49 4.92 -0.95
C THR A 128 -6.97 5.21 -1.17
N GLY A 129 -7.84 4.19 -1.11
CA GLY A 129 -9.29 4.35 -1.22
C GLY A 129 -9.90 5.21 -0.11
N VAL A 130 -9.49 5.02 1.15
CA VAL A 130 -9.92 5.86 2.28
C VAL A 130 -9.46 7.32 2.09
N THR A 131 -8.23 7.52 1.61
CA THR A 131 -7.69 8.86 1.31
C THR A 131 -8.52 9.54 0.21
N LEU A 132 -8.89 8.80 -0.84
CA LEU A 132 -9.73 9.28 -1.93
C LEU A 132 -11.13 9.72 -1.43
N VAL A 133 -11.74 8.97 -0.50
CA VAL A 133 -13.00 9.36 0.16
C VAL A 133 -12.85 10.64 1.00
N ILE A 134 -11.75 10.80 1.74
CA ILE A 134 -11.45 12.04 2.48
C ILE A 134 -11.34 13.24 1.52
N PHE A 135 -10.73 13.04 0.35
CA PHE A 135 -10.56 14.08 -0.66
C PHE A 135 -11.91 14.44 -1.30
N ILE A 136 -12.75 13.47 -1.68
CA ILE A 136 -14.12 13.74 -2.16
C ILE A 136 -14.95 14.48 -1.09
N GLY A 137 -14.87 14.06 0.18
CA GLY A 137 -15.54 14.75 1.28
C GLY A 137 -15.09 16.19 1.44
N THR A 138 -13.78 16.45 1.37
CA THR A 138 -13.19 17.79 1.43
C THR A 138 -13.68 18.67 0.28
N TYR A 139 -13.71 18.14 -0.95
CA TYR A 139 -14.21 18.84 -2.13
C TYR A 139 -15.69 19.23 -2.00
N LEU A 140 -16.53 18.35 -1.47
CA LEU A 140 -17.97 18.62 -1.25
C LEU A 140 -18.20 19.64 -0.13
N LEU A 141 -17.44 19.58 0.96
CA LEU A 141 -17.51 20.56 2.04
C LEU A 141 -17.17 21.98 1.55
N VAL A 142 -16.16 22.13 0.68
CA VAL A 142 -15.75 23.42 0.11
C VAL A 142 -16.81 24.05 -0.82
N HIS A 143 -17.74 23.25 -1.37
CA HIS A 143 -18.88 23.73 -2.16
C HIS A 143 -20.17 23.92 -1.33
N THR A 144 -20.15 23.58 -0.04
CA THR A 144 -21.29 23.77 0.86
C THR A 144 -21.35 25.23 1.32
N PRO A 145 -22.52 25.89 1.41
CA PRO A 145 -22.65 27.30 1.83
C PRO A 145 -22.51 27.48 3.36
N TRP A 146 -21.53 26.82 3.98
CA TRP A 146 -21.18 26.96 5.39
C TRP A 146 -19.92 27.81 5.53
N ASP A 147 -19.87 28.64 6.57
CA ASP A 147 -18.71 29.48 6.84
C ASP A 147 -17.47 28.64 7.14
N ILE A 148 -16.39 28.90 6.39
CA ILE A 148 -15.14 28.13 6.47
C ILE A 148 -14.37 28.55 7.74
N SER A 149 -14.68 27.87 8.84
CA SER A 149 -14.01 28.09 10.13
C SER A 149 -12.54 27.66 10.10
N LEU A 150 -11.66 28.53 10.62
CA LEU A 150 -10.22 28.29 10.74
C LEU A 150 -9.87 26.96 11.45
N PRO A 151 -10.52 26.57 12.57
CA PRO A 151 -10.28 25.27 13.20
C PRO A 151 -10.63 24.08 12.29
N GLY A 152 -11.71 24.18 11.51
CA GLY A 152 -12.11 23.17 10.54
C GLY A 152 -11.06 22.99 9.43
N VAL A 153 -10.55 24.10 8.89
CA VAL A 153 -9.47 24.08 7.89
C VAL A 153 -8.22 23.38 8.42
N ILE A 154 -7.78 23.72 9.64
CA ILE A 154 -6.59 23.11 10.25
C ILE A 154 -6.80 21.60 10.47
N VAL A 155 -7.93 21.18 11.07
CA VAL A 155 -8.19 19.76 11.34
C VAL A 155 -8.29 18.94 10.04
N ILE A 156 -9.02 19.43 9.04
CA ILE A 156 -9.18 18.73 7.75
C ILE A 156 -7.85 18.68 6.99
N SER A 157 -7.09 19.78 6.94
CA SER A 157 -5.81 19.81 6.21
C SER A 157 -4.73 18.94 6.84
N ILE A 158 -4.67 18.81 8.17
CA ILE A 158 -3.80 17.83 8.86
C ILE A 158 -4.15 16.40 8.44
N ILE A 159 -5.43 16.03 8.53
CA ILE A 159 -5.90 14.67 8.21
C ILE A 159 -5.64 14.35 6.74
N ALA A 160 -6.05 15.22 5.82
CA ALA A 160 -5.86 15.03 4.38
C ALA A 160 -4.37 14.97 4.00
N SER A 161 -3.54 15.87 4.54
CA SER A 161 -2.09 15.87 4.30
C SER A 161 -1.41 14.59 4.80
N TYR A 162 -1.77 14.13 6.00
CA TYR A 162 -1.20 12.92 6.60
C TYR A 162 -1.48 11.69 5.73
N PHE A 163 -2.75 11.46 5.38
CA PHE A 163 -3.13 10.31 4.55
C PHE A 163 -2.53 10.38 3.14
N PHE A 164 -2.49 11.57 2.53
CA PHE A 164 -1.85 11.77 1.22
C PHE A 164 -0.36 11.40 1.23
N TRP A 165 0.43 11.99 2.13
CA TRP A 165 1.86 11.71 2.20
C TRP A 165 2.16 10.26 2.61
N PHE A 166 1.33 9.68 3.49
CA PHE A 166 1.44 8.26 3.81
C PHE A 166 1.25 7.37 2.57
N VAL A 167 0.22 7.62 1.75
CA VAL A 167 -0.03 6.85 0.51
C VAL A 167 1.13 7.00 -0.49
N VAL A 168 1.67 8.21 -0.67
CA VAL A 168 2.82 8.46 -1.56
C VAL A 168 4.07 7.68 -1.08
N VAL A 169 4.44 7.82 0.19
CA VAL A 169 5.62 7.15 0.76
C VAL A 169 5.46 5.62 0.74
N TYR A 170 4.28 5.11 1.11
CA TYR A 170 3.99 3.67 1.10
C TYR A 170 4.05 3.07 -0.31
N SER A 171 3.61 3.81 -1.34
CA SER A 171 3.71 3.38 -2.75
C SER A 171 5.16 3.24 -3.22
N ILE A 172 6.06 4.12 -2.76
CA ILE A 172 7.51 4.02 -3.03
C ILE A 172 8.11 2.77 -2.36
N MET A 173 7.68 2.41 -1.14
CA MET A 173 8.11 1.16 -0.48
C MET A 173 7.65 -0.10 -1.22
N LEU A 174 6.48 -0.04 -1.86
CA LEU A 174 5.92 -1.16 -2.61
C LEU A 174 6.70 -1.47 -3.88
N LEU A 175 7.27 -0.48 -4.57
CA LEU A 175 8.26 -0.69 -5.65
C LEU A 175 9.45 -1.52 -5.17
N GLY A 176 10.07 -1.13 -4.04
CA GLY A 176 11.15 -1.91 -3.42
C GLY A 176 10.73 -3.30 -2.93
N THR A 177 9.42 -3.55 -2.78
CA THR A 177 8.86 -4.85 -2.40
C THR A 177 8.57 -5.73 -3.62
N LEU A 178 8.15 -5.15 -4.75
CA LEU A 178 8.08 -5.84 -6.05
C LEU A 178 9.47 -6.33 -6.48
N LEU A 179 10.51 -5.50 -6.36
CA LEU A 179 11.88 -5.88 -6.68
C LEU A 179 12.32 -7.13 -5.87
N ARG A 180 12.04 -7.14 -4.57
CA ARG A 180 12.30 -8.31 -3.70
C ARG A 180 11.50 -9.54 -4.12
N LEU A 181 10.26 -9.37 -4.56
CA LEU A 181 9.44 -10.48 -5.05
C LEU A 181 9.96 -11.05 -6.37
N VAL A 182 10.41 -10.23 -7.32
CA VAL A 182 11.02 -10.70 -8.58
C VAL A 182 12.31 -11.49 -8.33
N ILE A 183 13.15 -11.04 -7.39
CA ILE A 183 14.36 -11.79 -6.97
C ILE A 183 13.97 -13.12 -6.29
N MET A 184 12.89 -13.14 -5.51
CA MET A 184 12.35 -14.35 -4.88
C MET A 184 11.78 -15.34 -5.90
N THR A 185 10.94 -14.90 -6.85
CA THR A 185 10.36 -15.78 -7.88
C THR A 185 11.43 -16.33 -8.82
N TYR A 186 12.45 -15.54 -9.15
CA TYR A 186 13.63 -16.01 -9.88
C TYR A 186 14.33 -17.16 -9.14
N ARG A 187 14.73 -16.94 -7.88
CA ARG A 187 15.40 -17.97 -7.06
C ARG A 187 14.58 -19.26 -6.97
N TYR A 188 13.33 -19.16 -6.51
CA TYR A 188 12.49 -20.34 -6.27
C TYR A 188 11.92 -21.00 -7.53
N GLY A 189 11.98 -20.33 -8.70
CA GLY A 189 11.62 -20.93 -9.99
C GLY A 189 12.74 -21.77 -10.61
N TYR A 190 14.00 -21.35 -10.41
CA TYR A 190 15.17 -21.90 -11.10
C TYR A 190 15.74 -23.19 -10.48
N ASP A 191 15.49 -23.43 -9.19
CA ASP A 191 15.98 -24.54 -8.34
C ASP A 191 15.61 -25.98 -8.79
N ASN A 192 15.10 -26.17 -10.01
CA ASN A 192 14.78 -27.46 -10.63
C ASN A 192 14.84 -27.32 -12.16
N THR A 193 15.99 -26.93 -12.70
CA THR A 193 16.19 -26.77 -14.17
C THR A 193 17.54 -27.29 -14.68
N PHE A 194 18.44 -27.69 -13.77
CA PHE A 194 19.62 -28.49 -14.08
C PHE A 194 19.58 -29.73 -13.17
N PRO A 195 19.76 -30.95 -13.73
CA PRO A 195 20.24 -32.08 -12.94
C PRO A 195 21.58 -31.70 -12.28
N ASP A 196 21.91 -32.32 -11.15
CA ASP A 196 23.20 -32.11 -10.52
C ASP A 196 24.32 -32.48 -11.51
N MET A 197 25.24 -31.54 -11.78
CA MET A 197 26.38 -31.78 -12.68
C MET A 197 27.28 -32.92 -12.17
N ASN A 198 27.18 -33.30 -10.89
CA ASN A 198 27.80 -34.48 -10.32
C ASN A 198 27.20 -35.82 -10.79
N GLU A 199 26.01 -35.85 -11.41
CA GLU A 199 25.49 -37.06 -12.09
C GLU A 199 26.05 -37.20 -13.51
N ILE A 200 26.14 -36.10 -14.26
CA ILE A 200 26.73 -36.09 -15.61
C ILE A 200 28.21 -36.51 -15.54
N ALA A 201 28.91 -36.12 -14.47
CA ALA A 201 30.29 -36.53 -14.18
C ALA A 201 30.45 -38.00 -13.71
N LYS A 202 29.36 -38.77 -13.57
CA LYS A 202 29.36 -40.21 -13.23
C LYS A 202 28.89 -41.13 -14.37
N GLN A 203 28.64 -40.57 -15.56
CA GLN A 203 28.31 -41.31 -16.78
C GLN A 203 29.39 -41.16 -17.86
N LYS A 204 30.63 -40.87 -17.44
CA LYS A 204 31.87 -40.88 -18.22
C LYS A 204 32.97 -41.55 -17.41
#